data_AF-A0A1S3CTN3-F1
#
_entry.id   AF-A0A1S3CTN3-F1
#
_cell.length_a   1.000
_cell.length_b   1.000
_cell.length_c   1.000
_cell.angle_alpha   90.00
_cell.angle_beta   90.00
_cell.angle_gamma   90.00
#
_symmetry.space_group_name_H-M   'P 1'
#
loop_
_entity.id
_entity.type
_entity.pdbx_description
1 polymer ?
#
loop_
_entity_poly.entity_id
_entity_poly.type
_entity_poly.pdbx_seq_one_letter_code
_entity_poly.pdbx_strand_id
1 'polypeptide(L)'
;MEVATQARKLLAICNANPTDEHTIDYDEHNPFQICARSYTPIYHGRESEACVYCGASYLPKYKGELCAVCTVSVIDTHRNAYGLQICKK
;
A
#
# COMPACT_ATOMS: atom_id res chain seq x y z
N MET A 1 18.38 24.35 -5.16
CA MET A 1 17.29 25.34 -4.94
C MET A 1 16.26 25.39 -6.08
N GLU A 2 16.63 24.97 -7.29
CA GLU A 2 15.78 25.04 -8.49
C GLU A 2 14.48 24.22 -8.43
N VAL A 3 14.55 22.97 -7.97
CA VAL A 3 13.38 22.06 -7.84
C VAL A 3 12.30 22.65 -6.93
N ALA A 4 12.69 23.25 -5.81
CA ALA A 4 11.74 23.89 -4.88
C ALA A 4 11.04 25.11 -5.51
N THR A 5 11.75 25.85 -6.36
CA THR A 5 11.18 26.99 -7.09
C THR A 5 10.21 26.53 -8.16
N GLN A 6 10.51 25.42 -8.86
CA GLN A 6 9.58 24.82 -9.82
C GLN A 6 8.30 24.32 -9.14
N ALA A 7 8.41 23.61 -8.01
CA ALA A 7 7.26 23.13 -7.26
C ALA A 7 6.33 24.28 -6.81
N ARG A 8 6.89 25.38 -6.29
CA ARG A 8 6.10 26.57 -5.89
C ARG A 8 5.40 27.24 -7.08
N LYS A 9 6.05 27.31 -8.24
CA LYS A 9 5.43 27.85 -9.46
C LYS A 9 4.23 27.01 -9.90
N LEU A 10 4.37 25.69 -9.90
CA LEU A 10 3.27 24.77 -10.22
C LEU A 10 2.13 24.89 -9.22
N LEU A 11 2.43 24.94 -7.93
CA LEU A 11 1.42 25.14 -6.87
C LEU A 11 0.60 26.42 -7.10
N ALA A 12 1.25 27.53 -7.48
CA ALA A 12 0.56 28.78 -7.75
C ALA A 12 -0.42 28.68 -8.94
N ILE A 13 -0.06 27.88 -9.96
CA ILE A 13 -0.94 27.60 -11.11
C ILE A 13 -2.13 26.74 -10.68
N CYS A 14 -1.90 25.66 -9.93
CA CYS A 14 -2.98 24.78 -9.45
C CYS A 14 -3.95 25.51 -8.52
N ASN A 15 -3.44 26.37 -7.63
CA ASN A 15 -4.29 27.15 -6.71
C ASN A 15 -5.15 28.20 -7.43
N ALA A 16 -4.75 28.66 -8.62
CA ALA A 16 -5.55 29.59 -9.42
C ALA A 16 -6.78 28.92 -10.05
N ASN A 17 -6.73 27.59 -10.27
CA ASN A 17 -7.86 26.80 -10.75
C ASN A 17 -7.89 25.42 -10.05
N PRO A 18 -8.41 25.35 -8.81
CA PRO A 18 -8.37 24.15 -7.98
C PRO A 18 -9.48 23.17 -8.38
N THR A 19 -9.34 22.57 -9.56
CA THR A 19 -10.30 21.59 -10.09
C THR A 19 -9.58 20.33 -10.52
N ASP A 20 -10.07 19.18 -10.07
CA ASP A 20 -9.65 17.87 -10.56
C ASP A 20 -10.60 17.42 -11.68
N GLU A 21 -10.09 17.31 -12.91
CA GLU A 21 -10.90 16.90 -14.06
C GLU A 21 -11.27 15.41 -14.02
N HIS A 22 -10.42 14.58 -13.41
CA HIS A 22 -10.59 13.14 -13.37
C HIS A 22 -10.76 12.65 -11.93
N THR A 23 -11.80 11.87 -11.70
CA THR A 23 -11.95 11.12 -10.46
C THR A 23 -11.02 9.91 -10.50
N ILE A 24 -10.15 9.82 -9.51
CA ILE A 24 -9.25 8.67 -9.29
C ILE A 24 -9.60 7.99 -7.96
N ASP A 25 -9.31 6.69 -7.86
CA ASP A 25 -9.48 5.92 -6.63
C ASP A 25 -8.32 6.21 -5.66
N TYR A 26 -8.31 7.44 -5.12
CA TYR A 26 -7.34 7.94 -4.17
C TYR A 26 -8.00 8.93 -3.22
N ASP A 27 -7.70 8.80 -1.94
CA ASP A 27 -8.18 9.68 -0.88
C ASP A 27 -6.97 10.03 -0.01
N GLU A 28 -6.56 11.30 -0.05
CA GLU A 28 -5.39 11.81 0.65
C GLU A 28 -5.56 11.87 2.17
N HIS A 29 -6.80 11.89 2.66
CA HIS A 29 -7.11 12.02 4.09
C HIS A 29 -7.28 10.67 4.77
N ASN A 30 -7.46 9.60 4.00
CA ASN A 30 -7.74 8.26 4.52
C ASN A 30 -6.50 7.36 4.39
N PRO A 31 -5.88 6.94 5.51
CA PRO A 31 -4.75 6.02 5.47
C PRO A 31 -5.11 4.70 4.78
N PHE A 32 -4.23 4.26 3.89
CA PHE A 32 -4.39 3.01 3.15
C PHE A 32 -3.07 2.22 3.07
N GLN A 33 -3.21 0.93 2.85
CA GLN A 33 -2.10 0.06 2.42
C GLN A 33 -2.25 -0.26 0.94
N ILE A 34 -1.16 -0.52 0.24
CA ILE A 34 -1.23 -0.89 -1.19
C ILE A 34 -1.30 -2.40 -1.29
N CYS A 35 -2.25 -2.92 -2.07
CA CYS A 35 -2.22 -4.33 -2.44
C CYS A 35 -0.99 -4.62 -3.30
N ALA A 36 -0.09 -5.46 -2.82
CA ALA A 36 1.16 -5.79 -3.52
C ALA A 36 0.99 -6.61 -4.82
N ARG A 37 -0.25 -6.96 -5.19
CA ARG A 37 -0.56 -7.66 -6.46
C ARG A 37 -1.38 -6.83 -7.44
N SER A 38 -2.43 -6.14 -7.00
CA SER A 38 -3.27 -5.31 -7.88
C SER A 38 -2.86 -3.84 -7.93
N TYR A 39 -1.95 -3.40 -7.04
CA TYR A 39 -1.55 -1.99 -6.91
C TYR A 39 -2.71 -1.02 -6.63
N THR A 40 -3.76 -1.53 -5.98
CA THR A 40 -4.94 -0.75 -5.55
C THR A 40 -4.84 -0.42 -4.06
N PRO A 41 -5.40 0.73 -3.63
CA PRO A 41 -5.45 1.08 -2.21
C PRO A 41 -6.38 0.13 -1.44
N ILE A 42 -5.97 -0.22 -0.23
CA ILE A 42 -6.74 -0.95 0.79
C ILE A 42 -6.91 0.01 1.96
N TYR A 43 -8.05 0.69 1.98
CA TYR A 43 -8.37 1.65 3.03
C TYR A 43 -8.59 0.99 4.39
N HIS A 44 -8.33 1.76 5.44
CA HIS A 44 -8.51 1.30 6.81
C HIS A 44 -9.95 0.80 7.06
N GLY A 45 -10.06 -0.33 7.79
CA GLY A 45 -11.34 -0.98 8.09
C GLY A 45 -11.86 -1.93 7.01
N ARG A 46 -11.22 -2.01 5.83
CA ARG A 46 -11.50 -3.08 4.86
C ARG A 46 -10.75 -4.35 5.22
N GLU A 47 -11.31 -5.49 4.82
CA GLU A 47 -10.65 -6.78 4.94
C GLU A 47 -9.36 -6.80 4.11
N SER A 48 -8.27 -7.27 4.71
CA SER A 48 -6.97 -7.38 4.09
C SER A 48 -6.26 -8.63 4.60
N GLU A 49 -5.45 -9.23 3.75
CA GLU A 49 -4.56 -10.32 4.12
C GLU A 49 -3.10 -9.87 4.03
N ALA A 50 -2.25 -10.35 4.92
CA ALA A 50 -0.84 -10.00 4.97
C ALA A 50 0.04 -11.24 4.80
N CYS A 51 1.21 -11.01 4.22
CA CYS A 51 2.25 -12.02 4.15
C CYS A 51 2.90 -12.23 5.53
N VAL A 52 2.89 -13.47 6.04
CA VAL A 52 3.46 -13.83 7.37
C VAL A 52 4.96 -13.57 7.50
N TYR A 53 5.67 -13.40 6.39
CA TYR A 53 7.12 -13.21 6.37
C TYR A 53 7.51 -11.74 6.18
N CYS A 54 7.12 -11.14 5.05
CA CYS A 54 7.54 -9.76 4.73
C CYS A 54 6.51 -8.69 5.11
N GLY A 55 5.31 -9.06 5.56
CA GLY A 55 4.27 -8.12 5.96
C GLY A 55 3.58 -7.38 4.81
N ALA A 56 3.84 -7.75 3.55
CA ALA A 56 3.15 -7.15 2.41
C ALA A 56 1.63 -7.40 2.46
N SER A 57 0.85 -6.35 2.18
CA SER A 57 -0.61 -6.36 2.25
C SER A 57 -1.25 -6.75 0.92
N TYR A 58 -2.35 -7.47 0.99
CA TYR A 58 -3.08 -8.01 -0.13
C TYR A 58 -4.59 -7.94 0.10
N LEU A 59 -5.34 -7.89 -0.99
CA LEU A 59 -6.78 -8.10 -0.93
C LEU A 59 -7.09 -9.56 -0.56
N PRO A 60 -8.19 -9.84 0.16
CA PRO A 60 -8.56 -11.19 0.59
C PRO A 60 -8.68 -12.22 -0.55
N LYS A 61 -8.98 -11.75 -1.76
CA LYS A 61 -9.05 -12.59 -2.97
C LYS A 61 -7.74 -13.30 -3.33
N TYR A 62 -6.59 -12.81 -2.84
CA TYR A 62 -5.27 -13.40 -3.08
C TYR A 62 -4.81 -14.30 -1.93
N LYS A 63 -5.68 -14.58 -0.96
CA LYS A 63 -5.37 -15.48 0.17
C LYS A 63 -5.01 -16.86 -0.35
N GLY A 64 -3.95 -17.45 0.22
CA GLY A 64 -3.47 -18.78 -0.15
C GLY A 64 -2.52 -18.80 -1.35
N GLU A 65 -2.35 -17.68 -2.06
CA GLU A 65 -1.36 -17.57 -3.13
C GLU A 65 0.06 -17.30 -2.60
N LEU A 66 1.06 -17.55 -3.44
CA LEU A 66 2.45 -17.18 -3.16
C LEU A 66 2.60 -15.65 -3.17
N CYS A 67 3.24 -15.10 -2.14
CA CYS A 67 3.52 -13.68 -2.03
C CYS A 67 4.38 -13.19 -3.22
N ALA A 68 3.92 -12.17 -3.92
CA ALA A 68 4.63 -11.59 -5.08
C ALA A 68 5.88 -10.80 -4.68
N VAL A 69 5.96 -10.34 -3.42
CA VAL A 69 7.10 -9.54 -2.92
C VAL A 69 8.26 -10.42 -2.50
N CYS A 70 8.04 -11.35 -1.58
CA CYS A 70 9.12 -12.20 -1.06
C CYS A 70 9.30 -13.49 -1.86
N THR A 71 8.29 -13.94 -2.61
CA THR A 71 8.29 -15.18 -3.42
C THR A 71 8.55 -16.48 -2.65
N VAL A 72 8.53 -16.44 -1.31
CA VAL A 72 8.84 -17.60 -0.45
C VAL A 72 7.68 -18.07 0.42
N SER A 73 6.79 -17.17 0.83
CA SER A 73 5.71 -17.47 1.78
C SER A 73 4.35 -17.24 1.16
N VAL A 74 3.34 -17.89 1.75
CA VAL A 74 1.94 -17.78 1.37
C VAL A 74 1.31 -16.52 1.97
N ILE A 75 0.39 -15.90 1.24
CA ILE A 75 -0.44 -14.78 1.70
C ILE A 75 -1.55 -15.34 2.59
N ASP A 76 -1.36 -15.26 3.90
CA ASP A 76 -2.36 -15.71 4.87
C ASP A 76 -2.03 -15.16 6.26
N THR A 77 -2.80 -14.17 6.73
CA THR A 77 -2.57 -13.52 8.03
C THR A 77 -2.85 -14.47 9.19
N HIS A 78 -3.71 -15.47 8.98
CA HIS A 78 -4.21 -16.34 10.02
C HIS A 78 -3.45 -17.66 10.10
N ARG A 79 -2.47 -17.87 9.21
CA ARG A 79 -1.61 -19.02 9.31
C ARG A 79 -0.82 -18.93 10.60
N ASN A 80 -0.93 -19.95 11.44
CA ASN A 80 -0.27 -20.02 12.73
C ASN A 80 1.25 -20.13 12.55
N ALA A 81 1.90 -18.99 12.33
CA ALA A 81 3.33 -18.85 12.20
C ALA A 81 3.89 -18.35 13.54
N TYR A 82 4.98 -18.96 14.00
CA TYR A 82 5.65 -18.59 15.26
C TYR A 82 6.37 -17.22 15.21
N GLY A 83 6.13 -16.42 14.16
CA GLY A 83 6.85 -15.18 13.87
C GLY A 83 8.30 -15.42 13.42
N LEU A 84 8.98 -14.33 13.02
CA LEU A 84 10.38 -14.37 12.62
C LEU A 84 11.28 -14.54 13.87
N GLN A 85 11.99 -15.67 13.96
CA GLN A 85 12.89 -16.01 15.07
C GLN A 85 14.34 -15.90 14.61
N ILE A 86 15.04 -14.84 15.00
CA ILE A 86 16.42 -14.56 14.56
C ILE A 86 17.43 -14.79 15.70
N CYS A 87 17.02 -14.58 16.94
CA CYS A 87 17.85 -14.85 18.11
C CYS A 87 17.65 -16.29 18.58
N LYS A 88 18.75 -17.03 18.77
CA LYS A 88 18.69 -18.26 19.56
C LYS A 88 18.41 -17.86 21.01
N LYS A 89 17.41 -18.49 21.62
CA LYS A 89 17.21 -18.42 23.08
C LYS A 89 18.45 -18.90 23.80
#